data_AF-A0A1Y1X097-F1
#
_entry.id   AF-A0A1Y1X097-F1
#
_cell.length_a   1.000
_cell.length_b   1.000
_cell.length_c   1.000
_cell.angle_alpha   90.00
_cell.angle_beta   90.00
_cell.angle_gamma   90.00
#
_symmetry.space_group_name_H-M   'P 1'
#
loop_
_entity.id
_entity.type
_entity.pdbx_description
1 polymer ?
#
loop_
_entity_poly.entity_id
_entity_poly.type
_entity_poly.pdbx_seq_one_letter_code
_entity_poly.pdbx_strand_id
1 'polypeptide(L)'
;MNTDIKEALEKLKKWFFLMPAGTKTIFITILSLYILKLFWSGEVEDTCINPEMMWSHIITSCNFVHASILHIVFNSIALIHFSSNFEKNVGSVLLVYIVLVFSVLIAVIYSFTAEILSIMFISKWVNTCTIGISGVLFSFITIESLQNETIKQ
;
A
#
# COMPACT_ATOMS: atom_id res chain seq x y z
N MET A 1 12.50 -27.24 -21.08
CA MET A 1 11.76 -26.00 -21.43
C MET A 1 10.26 -26.08 -21.13
N ASN A 2 9.51 -27.11 -21.55
CA ASN A 2 8.07 -27.18 -21.26
C ASN A 2 7.75 -27.69 -19.83
N THR A 3 8.67 -28.44 -19.22
CA THR A 3 8.51 -28.99 -17.85
C THR A 3 8.77 -27.92 -16.78
N ASP A 4 9.79 -27.09 -16.98
CA ASP A 4 10.23 -26.05 -16.03
C ASP A 4 9.17 -24.95 -15.88
N ILE A 5 8.55 -24.55 -17.00
CA ILE A 5 7.46 -23.55 -17.01
C ILE A 5 6.23 -24.10 -16.28
N LYS A 6 5.87 -25.37 -16.51
CA LYS A 6 4.73 -26.00 -15.82
C LYS A 6 4.96 -26.08 -14.32
N GLU A 7 6.16 -26.46 -13.89
CA GLU A 7 6.51 -26.50 -12.47
C GLU A 7 6.44 -25.10 -11.83
N ALA A 8 6.96 -24.08 -12.51
CA ALA A 8 6.89 -22.70 -12.04
C ALA A 8 5.44 -22.22 -11.90
N LEU A 9 4.59 -22.53 -12.88
CA LEU A 9 3.16 -22.17 -12.85
C LEU A 9 2.43 -22.85 -11.68
N GLU A 10 2.69 -24.13 -11.41
CA GLU A 10 2.07 -24.84 -10.28
C GLU A 10 2.53 -24.28 -8.93
N LYS A 11 3.83 -23.95 -8.79
CA LYS A 11 4.35 -23.28 -7.58
C LYS A 11 3.68 -21.93 -7.35
N LEU A 12 3.55 -21.13 -8.41
CA LEU A 12 2.93 -19.81 -8.35
C LEU A 12 1.44 -19.90 -8.03
N LYS A 13 0.73 -20.84 -8.64
CA LYS A 13 -0.67 -21.14 -8.36
C LYS A 13 -0.85 -21.51 -6.89
N LYS A 14 -0.05 -22.46 -6.39
CA LYS A 14 -0.09 -22.89 -4.99
C LYS A 14 0.18 -21.73 -4.04
N TRP A 15 1.22 -20.94 -4.31
CA TRP A 15 1.54 -19.74 -3.52
C TRP A 15 0.38 -18.75 -3.47
N PHE A 16 -0.25 -18.46 -4.60
CA PHE A 16 -1.40 -17.56 -4.67
C PHE A 16 -2.61 -18.08 -3.89
N PHE A 17 -2.90 -19.39 -3.95
CA PHE A 17 -4.01 -19.97 -3.19
C PHE A 17 -3.75 -20.01 -1.68
N LEU A 18 -2.50 -20.23 -1.26
CA LEU A 18 -2.09 -20.23 0.15
C LEU A 18 -2.14 -18.85 0.83
N MET A 19 -2.18 -17.77 0.05
CA MET A 19 -2.26 -16.41 0.58
C MET A 19 -3.56 -16.22 1.39
N PRO A 20 -3.48 -15.64 2.60
CA PRO A 20 -4.65 -15.27 3.40
C PRO A 20 -5.64 -14.38 2.65
N ALA A 21 -6.92 -14.45 3.02
CA ALA A 21 -8.00 -13.85 2.24
C ALA A 21 -7.90 -12.31 2.20
N GLY A 22 -7.60 -11.66 3.32
CA GLY A 22 -7.49 -10.20 3.41
C GLY A 22 -6.32 -9.65 2.59
N THR A 23 -5.12 -10.22 2.79
CA THR A 23 -3.91 -9.89 2.01
C THR A 23 -4.16 -10.09 0.52
N LYS A 24 -4.81 -11.19 0.14
CA LYS A 24 -5.14 -11.49 -1.26
C LYS A 24 -6.09 -10.45 -1.84
N THR A 25 -7.13 -10.06 -1.11
CA THR A 25 -8.05 -8.99 -1.52
C THR A 25 -7.30 -7.69 -1.76
N ILE A 26 -6.47 -7.25 -0.81
CA ILE A 26 -5.70 -5.99 -0.93
C ILE A 26 -4.73 -6.06 -2.12
N PHE A 27 -4.01 -7.17 -2.28
CA PHE A 27 -3.07 -7.36 -3.39
C PHE A 27 -3.77 -7.30 -4.74
N ILE A 28 -4.91 -7.99 -4.90
CA ILE A 28 -5.70 -7.94 -6.14
C ILE A 28 -6.20 -6.52 -6.40
N THR A 29 -6.72 -5.82 -5.38
CA THR A 29 -7.17 -4.42 -5.52
C THR A 29 -6.05 -3.51 -6.02
N ILE A 30 -4.85 -3.59 -5.45
CA ILE A 30 -3.68 -2.81 -5.90
C ILE A 30 -3.33 -3.13 -7.34
N LEU A 31 -3.27 -4.42 -7.70
CA LEU A 31 -2.92 -4.85 -9.05
C LEU A 31 -3.97 -4.39 -10.06
N SER A 32 -5.26 -4.53 -9.74
CA SER A 32 -6.36 -4.07 -10.58
C SER A 32 -6.32 -2.55 -10.79
N LEU A 33 -6.11 -1.75 -9.75
CA LEU A 33 -6.00 -0.30 -9.86
C LEU A 33 -4.78 0.12 -10.69
N TYR A 34 -3.66 -0.59 -10.55
CA TYR A 34 -2.48 -0.35 -11.38
C TYR A 34 -2.74 -0.66 -12.85
N ILE A 35 -3.40 -1.79 -13.16
CA ILE A 35 -3.77 -2.14 -14.54
C ILE A 35 -4.76 -1.12 -15.11
N LEU A 36 -5.78 -0.72 -14.35
CA LEU A 36 -6.73 0.31 -14.77
C LEU A 36 -6.02 1.63 -15.10
N LYS A 37 -5.02 2.03 -14.30
CA LYS A 37 -4.18 3.19 -14.59
C LYS A 37 -3.42 3.06 -15.91
N LEU A 38 -3.00 1.86 -16.34
CA LEU A 38 -2.33 1.70 -17.64
C LEU A 38 -3.25 2.01 -18.83
N PHE A 39 -4.56 1.84 -18.66
CA PHE A 39 -5.55 2.16 -19.70
C PHE A 39 -6.09 3.59 -19.60
N TRP A 40 -5.87 4.27 -18.47
CA TRP A 40 -6.29 5.64 -18.25
C TRP A 40 -5.10 6.59 -18.50
N SER A 41 -5.20 7.46 -19.51
CA SER A 41 -4.13 8.41 -19.85
C SER A 41 -4.02 9.61 -18.89
N GLY A 42 -4.64 9.55 -17.71
CA GLY A 42 -4.57 10.60 -16.71
C GLY A 42 -3.18 10.69 -16.10
N GLU A 43 -2.75 11.92 -15.80
CA GLU A 43 -1.46 12.14 -15.16
C GLU A 43 -1.51 11.66 -13.70
N VAL A 44 -0.34 11.32 -13.14
CA VAL A 44 -0.26 10.82 -11.75
C VAL A 44 -0.83 11.83 -10.75
N GLU A 45 -0.77 13.11 -11.10
CA GLU A 45 -1.25 14.25 -10.32
C GLU A 45 -2.78 14.20 -10.07
N ASP A 46 -3.56 13.60 -10.96
CA ASP A 46 -5.01 13.44 -10.81
C ASP A 46 -5.40 12.38 -9.77
N THR A 47 -4.43 11.56 -9.32
CA THR A 47 -4.67 10.36 -8.50
C THR A 47 -3.83 10.34 -7.23
N CYS A 48 -3.38 11.50 -6.77
CA CYS A 48 -2.52 11.60 -5.61
C CYS A 48 -3.08 12.48 -4.50
N ILE A 49 -2.51 12.31 -3.31
CA ILE A 49 -2.86 13.15 -2.17
C ILE A 49 -1.99 14.41 -2.23
N ASN A 50 -2.66 15.54 -2.42
CA ASN A 50 -2.16 16.90 -2.22
C ASN A 50 -2.99 17.51 -1.07
N PRO A 51 -2.43 18.33 -0.16
CA PRO A 51 -3.18 19.10 0.84
C PRO A 51 -4.52 19.69 0.36
N GLU A 52 -4.59 20.29 -0.83
CA GLU A 52 -5.81 20.92 -1.35
C GLU A 52 -6.88 19.90 -1.75
N MET A 53 -6.47 18.73 -2.23
CA MET A 53 -7.36 17.68 -2.74
C MET A 53 -7.46 16.50 -1.78
N MET A 54 -6.96 16.63 -0.55
CA MET A 54 -6.92 15.54 0.41
C MET A 54 -8.31 14.96 0.64
N TRP A 55 -9.30 15.80 0.95
CA TRP A 55 -10.66 15.33 1.28
C TRP A 55 -11.36 14.60 0.13
N SER A 56 -11.08 14.98 -1.12
CA SER A 56 -11.63 14.30 -2.30
C SER A 56 -10.89 13.01 -2.66
N HIS A 57 -9.69 12.79 -2.11
CA HIS A 57 -8.80 11.66 -2.41
C HIS A 57 -8.48 10.75 -1.21
N ILE A 58 -9.00 11.07 -0.02
CA ILE A 58 -8.64 10.38 1.24
C ILE A 58 -9.13 8.93 1.26
N ILE A 59 -10.28 8.66 0.61
CA ILE A 59 -10.88 7.33 0.45
C ILE A 59 -10.53 6.76 -0.94
N THR A 60 -10.26 7.63 -1.89
CA THR A 60 -10.14 7.36 -3.32
C THR A 60 -8.70 6.95 -3.64
N SER A 61 -8.45 5.64 -3.70
CA SER A 61 -7.41 4.93 -4.46
C SER A 61 -5.93 5.38 -4.40
N CYS A 62 -5.54 6.53 -3.86
CA CYS A 62 -4.18 7.08 -3.95
C CYS A 62 -3.14 6.19 -3.26
N ASN A 63 -3.51 5.61 -2.10
CA ASN A 63 -2.66 4.64 -1.40
C ASN A 63 -2.55 3.30 -2.15
N PHE A 64 -3.42 3.01 -3.11
CA PHE A 64 -3.39 1.78 -3.90
C PHE A 64 -2.83 2.00 -5.32
N VAL A 65 -2.68 3.26 -5.74
CA VAL A 65 -2.04 3.64 -7.00
C VAL A 65 -0.53 3.72 -6.82
N HIS A 66 0.24 3.26 -7.82
CA HIS A 66 1.69 3.24 -7.78
C HIS A 66 2.31 4.01 -8.96
N ALA A 67 3.43 4.68 -8.69
CA ALA A 67 4.16 5.50 -9.67
C ALA A 67 4.78 4.69 -10.81
N SER A 68 5.35 3.52 -10.49
CA SER A 68 6.15 2.73 -11.42
C SER A 68 6.01 1.23 -11.16
N ILE A 69 6.46 0.42 -12.14
CA ILE A 69 6.44 -1.05 -12.06
C ILE A 69 7.27 -1.54 -10.87
N LEU A 70 8.47 -0.98 -10.67
CA LEU A 70 9.31 -1.35 -9.53
C LEU A 70 8.64 -1.01 -8.21
N HIS A 71 7.95 0.15 -8.13
CA HIS A 71 7.26 0.57 -6.94
C HIS A 71 6.15 -0.43 -6.55
N ILE A 72 5.31 -0.86 -7.49
CA ILE A 72 4.26 -1.86 -7.19
C ILE A 72 4.86 -3.24 -6.86
N VAL A 73 5.93 -3.67 -7.54
CA VAL A 73 6.56 -4.97 -7.29
C VAL A 73 7.11 -5.07 -5.87
N PHE A 74 7.93 -4.10 -5.44
CA PHE A 74 8.50 -4.13 -4.10
C PHE A 74 7.44 -3.97 -3.01
N ASN A 75 6.47 -3.07 -3.18
CA ASN A 75 5.37 -2.93 -2.23
C ASN A 75 4.52 -4.20 -2.15
N SER A 76 4.28 -4.89 -3.27
CA SER A 76 3.50 -6.13 -3.25
C SER A 76 4.22 -7.26 -2.54
N ILE A 77 5.53 -7.44 -2.77
CA ILE A 77 6.33 -8.46 -2.07
C ILE A 77 6.29 -8.21 -0.56
N ALA A 78 6.54 -6.97 -0.14
CA ALA A 78 6.51 -6.58 1.27
C ALA A 78 5.10 -6.73 1.86
N LEU A 79 4.06 -6.26 1.17
CA LEU A 79 2.67 -6.41 1.57
C LEU A 79 2.36 -7.88 1.85
N ILE A 80 2.67 -8.76 0.91
CA ILE A 80 2.35 -10.18 1.03
C ILE A 80 3.06 -10.79 2.23
N HIS A 81 4.32 -10.42 2.50
CA HIS A 81 5.05 -10.90 3.68
C HIS A 81 4.42 -10.40 4.99
N PHE A 82 4.40 -9.09 5.19
CA PHE A 82 4.03 -8.47 6.47
C PHE A 82 2.53 -8.61 6.77
N SER A 83 1.67 -8.34 5.79
CA SER A 83 0.23 -8.44 6.02
C SER A 83 -0.24 -9.88 6.19
N SER A 84 0.39 -10.87 5.54
CA SER A 84 0.02 -12.28 5.77
C SER A 84 0.37 -12.75 7.18
N ASN A 85 1.51 -12.31 7.72
CA ASN A 85 1.89 -12.62 9.10
C ASN A 85 0.91 -11.95 10.08
N PHE A 86 0.61 -10.68 9.84
CA PHE A 86 -0.33 -9.93 10.65
C PHE A 86 -1.75 -10.51 10.60
N GLU A 87 -2.26 -10.84 9.41
CA GLU A 87 -3.60 -11.42 9.22
C GLU A 87 -3.79 -12.72 9.99
N LYS A 88 -2.76 -13.58 10.06
CA LYS A 88 -2.82 -14.83 10.82
C LYS A 88 -3.05 -14.59 12.31
N ASN A 89 -2.62 -13.44 12.84
CA ASN A 89 -2.76 -13.09 14.24
C ASN A 89 -4.10 -12.36 14.54
N VAL A 90 -4.59 -11.53 13.61
CA VAL A 90 -5.73 -10.62 13.87
C VAL A 90 -6.99 -10.93 13.07
N GLY A 91 -6.89 -11.75 12.02
CA GLY A 91 -7.97 -12.07 11.09
C GLY A 91 -8.13 -11.09 9.92
N SER A 92 -8.76 -11.55 8.84
CA SER A 92 -8.86 -10.83 7.56
C SER A 92 -9.64 -9.51 7.63
N VAL A 93 -10.75 -9.49 8.36
CA VAL A 93 -11.60 -8.29 8.48
C VAL A 93 -10.85 -7.17 9.20
N LEU A 94 -10.17 -7.51 10.29
CA LEU A 94 -9.41 -6.55 11.08
C LEU A 94 -8.18 -6.04 10.32
N LEU A 95 -7.51 -6.89 9.52
CA LEU A 95 -6.46 -6.44 8.60
C LEU A 95 -6.99 -5.33 7.68
N VAL A 96 -8.09 -5.59 6.96
CA VAL A 96 -8.64 -4.61 6.01
C VAL A 96 -9.03 -3.32 6.71
N TYR A 97 -9.66 -3.40 7.88
CA TYR A 97 -9.98 -2.23 8.70
C TYR A 97 -8.73 -1.42 9.06
N ILE A 98 -7.67 -2.08 9.56
CA ILE A 98 -6.42 -1.42 9.94
C ILE A 98 -5.75 -0.76 8.73
N VAL A 99 -5.74 -1.42 7.57
CA VAL A 99 -5.21 -0.83 6.33
C VAL A 99 -5.96 0.44 5.95
N LEU A 100 -7.29 0.44 6.04
CA LEU A 100 -8.11 1.63 5.75
C LEU A 100 -7.83 2.76 6.75
N VAL A 101 -7.78 2.45 8.05
CA VAL A 101 -7.48 3.43 9.09
C VAL A 101 -6.09 4.03 8.90
N PHE A 102 -5.06 3.21 8.69
CA PHE A 102 -3.70 3.69 8.46
C PHE A 102 -3.62 4.53 7.19
N SER A 103 -4.28 4.12 6.11
CA SER A 103 -4.34 4.89 4.86
C SER A 103 -4.88 6.31 5.07
N VAL A 104 -5.95 6.46 5.87
CA VAL A 104 -6.51 7.77 6.22
C VAL A 104 -5.55 8.56 7.10
N LEU A 105 -4.99 7.95 8.15
CA LEU A 105 -4.07 8.64 9.06
C LEU A 105 -2.81 9.14 8.34
N ILE A 106 -2.25 8.33 7.45
CA ILE A 106 -1.08 8.71 6.64
C ILE A 106 -1.41 9.89 5.74
N ALA A 107 -2.57 9.88 5.08
CA ALA A 107 -3.02 10.98 4.24
C ALA A 107 -3.13 12.29 5.04
N VAL A 108 -3.78 12.24 6.21
CA VAL A 108 -3.93 13.41 7.10
C VAL A 108 -2.58 13.92 7.57
N ILE A 109 -1.71 13.04 8.07
CA ILE A 109 -0.39 13.43 8.58
C ILE A 109 0.46 14.04 7.46
N TYR A 110 0.46 13.43 6.28
CA TYR A 110 1.20 13.94 5.12
C TYR A 110 0.72 15.33 4.72
N SER A 111 -0.59 15.51 4.51
CA SER A 111 -1.16 16.78 4.06
C SER A 111 -0.94 17.89 5.09
N PHE A 112 -1.15 17.60 6.38
CA PHE A 112 -0.91 18.55 7.45
C PHE A 112 0.58 18.95 7.55
N THR A 113 1.48 17.98 7.40
CA THR A 113 2.93 18.26 7.40
C THR A 113 3.33 19.13 6.21
N ALA A 114 2.81 18.83 5.02
CA ALA A 114 3.08 19.61 3.81
C ALA A 114 2.55 21.05 3.92
N GLU A 115 1.38 21.25 4.54
CA GLU A 115 0.80 22.58 4.80
C GLU A 115 1.65 23.39 5.80
N ILE A 116 2.06 22.79 6.91
CA ILE A 116 2.95 23.45 7.88
C ILE A 116 4.27 23.85 7.23
N LEU A 117 4.90 22.95 6.47
CA LEU A 117 6.18 23.22 5.81
C LEU A 117 6.04 24.29 4.73
N SER A 118 4.88 24.37 4.07
CA SER A 118 4.57 25.42 3.11
C SER A 118 4.55 26.80 3.77
N ILE A 119 3.88 26.91 4.92
CA ILE A 119 3.76 28.17 5.67
C ILE A 119 5.12 28.58 6.24
N MET A 120 5.90 27.63 6.77
CA MET A 120 7.14 27.92 7.48
C MET A 120 8.37 28.11 6.58
N PHE A 121 8.40 27.48 5.40
CA PHE A 121 9.63 27.42 4.59
C PHE A 121 9.40 27.76 3.12
N ILE A 122 8.73 26.89 2.36
CA ILE A 122 8.63 27.00 0.89
C ILE A 122 7.20 26.73 0.45
N SER A 123 6.52 27.74 -0.11
CA SER A 123 5.11 27.64 -0.52
C SER A 123 4.80 26.49 -1.49
N LYS A 124 5.81 26.01 -2.23
CA LYS A 124 5.68 24.87 -3.15
C LYS A 124 5.46 23.51 -2.47
N TRP A 125 5.63 23.38 -1.15
CA TRP A 125 5.39 22.11 -0.45
C TRP A 125 3.93 21.64 -0.57
N VAL A 126 2.98 22.56 -0.73
CA VAL A 126 1.55 22.23 -0.96
C VAL A 126 1.37 21.46 -2.28
N ASN A 127 2.21 21.70 -3.28
CA ASN A 127 2.11 21.04 -4.58
C ASN A 127 2.79 19.67 -4.60
N THR A 128 3.28 19.19 -3.44
CA THR A 128 3.82 17.84 -3.37
C THR A 128 2.70 16.81 -3.33
N CYS A 129 2.98 15.68 -3.97
CA CYS A 129 2.02 14.67 -4.35
C CYS A 129 2.54 13.31 -3.86
N THR A 130 1.71 12.57 -3.11
CA THR A 130 2.08 11.24 -2.59
C THR A 130 1.09 10.15 -3.02
N ILE A 131 1.62 8.95 -3.26
CA ILE A 131 0.88 7.75 -3.68
C ILE A 131 1.53 6.47 -3.14
N GLY A 132 0.75 5.40 -3.11
CA GLY A 132 1.20 4.03 -2.79
C GLY A 132 0.97 3.61 -1.34
N ILE A 133 1.10 2.31 -1.10
CA ILE A 133 0.74 1.68 0.18
C ILE A 133 1.91 1.66 1.17
N SER A 134 3.05 2.22 0.79
CA SER A 134 4.31 2.13 1.53
C SER A 134 4.21 2.61 2.98
N GLY A 135 3.45 3.67 3.26
CA GLY A 135 3.25 4.13 4.65
C GLY A 135 2.53 3.08 5.52
N VAL A 136 1.57 2.35 4.96
CA VAL A 136 0.90 1.24 5.66
C VAL A 136 1.89 0.08 5.87
N LEU A 137 2.74 -0.21 4.89
CA LEU A 137 3.78 -1.24 5.02
C LEU A 137 4.78 -0.91 6.12
N PHE A 138 5.27 0.33 6.19
CA PHE A 138 6.16 0.75 7.27
C PHE A 138 5.49 0.60 8.62
N SER A 139 4.19 0.88 8.71
CA SER A 139 3.43 0.66 9.95
C SER A 139 3.41 -0.82 10.35
N PHE A 140 3.20 -1.74 9.39
CA PHE A 140 3.26 -3.19 9.68
C PHE A 140 4.66 -3.68 10.06
N ILE A 141 5.71 -3.17 9.40
CA ILE A 141 7.10 -3.47 9.76
C ILE A 141 7.38 -3.05 11.20
N THR A 142 6.95 -1.84 11.58
CA THR A 142 7.09 -1.35 12.96
C THR A 142 6.35 -2.23 13.95
N ILE A 143 5.11 -2.63 13.65
CA ILE A 143 4.32 -3.52 14.52
C ILE A 143 5.02 -4.87 14.70
N GLU A 144 5.47 -5.51 13.62
CA GLU A 144 6.15 -6.81 13.70
C GLU A 144 7.48 -6.71 14.45
N SER A 145 8.25 -5.63 14.24
CA SER A 145 9.48 -5.36 14.99
C SER A 145 9.23 -5.27 16.50
N LEU A 146 8.21 -4.51 16.91
CA LEU A 146 7.85 -4.34 18.33
C LEU A 146 7.36 -5.65 18.97
N GLN A 147 6.58 -6.46 18.24
CA GLN A 147 6.13 -7.77 18.70
C GLN A 147 7.32 -8.72 18.91
N ASN A 148 8.28 -8.72 17.99
CA ASN A 148 9.49 -9.55 18.09
C ASN A 148 10.41 -9.16 19.26
N GLU A 149 10.43 -7.89 19.65
CA GLU A 149 11.14 -7.44 20.85
C GLU A 149 10.44 -7.88 22.13
N THR A 150 9.10 -7.79 22.17
CA THR A 150 8.30 -8.15 23.36
C THR A 150 8.38 -9.64 23.69
N ILE A 151 8.48 -10.51 22.67
CA ILE A 151 8.59 -11.98 22.87
C ILE A 151 9.97 -12.40 23.41
N LYS A 152 11.00 -11.56 23.24
CA LYS A 152 12.37 -11.86 23.70
C LYS A 152 12.63 -11.44 25.16
N GLN A 153 11.69 -10.73 25.81
CA GLN A 153 11.74 -10.38 27.23
C GLN A 153 11.02 -11.44 28.06
#